data_AF-A0A925ZUE8-F1
#
_entry.id   AF-A0A925ZUE8-F1
#
_cell.length_a   1.000
_cell.length_b   1.000
_cell.length_c   1.000
_cell.angle_alpha   90.00
_cell.angle_beta   90.00
_cell.angle_gamma   90.00
#
_symmetry.space_group_name_H-M   'P 1'
#
loop_
_entity.id
_entity.type
_entity.pdbx_description
1 polymer ?
#
loop_
_entity_poly.entity_id
_entity_poly.type
_entity_poly.pdbx_seq_one_letter_code
_entity_poly.pdbx_strand_id
1 'polypeptide(L)'
;MTQRWFVRYSWAILAYNILVIIWGAYVRASGSGAGCGSHWPLCNGSVLPQNPQAATLIEFTHRLMSGGSLVFAVALAYNAVRLFAA
;
A
#
# COMPACT_ATOMS: atom_id res chain seq x y z
N MET A 1 -3.28 0.30 -28.70
CA MET A 1 -2.13 0.06 -27.79
C MET A 1 -2.50 0.01 -26.31
N THR A 2 -3.70 0.45 -25.93
CA THR A 2 -4.20 0.54 -24.54
C THR A 2 -4.37 -0.80 -23.82
N GLN A 3 -4.77 -1.88 -24.53
CA GLN A 3 -5.09 -3.15 -23.88
C GLN A 3 -3.85 -3.89 -23.30
N ARG A 4 -2.74 -3.96 -24.05
CA ARG A 4 -1.51 -4.62 -23.57
C ARG A 4 -0.89 -3.88 -22.38
N TRP A 5 -0.98 -2.56 -22.37
CA TRP A 5 -0.52 -1.73 -21.25
C TRP A 5 -1.40 -1.97 -20.02
N PHE A 6 -2.73 -1.97 -20.17
CA PHE A 6 -3.67 -2.25 -19.09
C PHE A 6 -3.42 -3.63 -18.46
N VAL A 7 -3.25 -4.68 -19.27
CA VAL A 7 -2.94 -6.03 -18.76
C VAL A 7 -1.62 -6.06 -17.98
N ARG A 8 -0.56 -5.44 -18.50
CA ARG A 8 0.74 -5.35 -17.79
C ARG A 8 0.61 -4.60 -16.48
N TYR A 9 -0.16 -3.52 -16.45
CA TYR A 9 -0.44 -2.75 -15.25
C TYR A 9 -1.22 -3.56 -14.20
N SER A 10 -2.25 -4.31 -14.61
CA SER A 10 -2.99 -5.21 -13.72
C SER A 10 -2.09 -6.27 -13.09
N TRP A 11 -1.21 -6.90 -13.87
CA TRP A 11 -0.23 -7.86 -13.34
C TRP A 11 0.77 -7.22 -12.37
N ALA A 12 1.21 -5.98 -12.63
CA ALA A 12 2.08 -5.24 -11.73
C ALA A 12 1.38 -4.92 -10.40
N ILE A 13 0.11 -4.50 -10.44
CA ILE A 13 -0.71 -4.26 -9.24
C ILE A 13 -0.90 -5.55 -8.45
N LEU A 14 -1.14 -6.68 -9.11
CA LEU A 14 -1.27 -7.97 -8.44
C LEU A 14 0.01 -8.32 -7.68
N ALA A 15 1.16 -8.24 -8.34
CA ALA A 15 2.46 -8.51 -7.72
C ALA A 15 2.71 -7.55 -6.54
N TYR A 16 2.40 -6.27 -6.70
CA TYR A 16 2.51 -5.28 -5.63
C TYR A 16 1.64 -5.63 -4.42
N ASN A 17 0.38 -6.00 -4.62
CA ASN A 17 -0.51 -6.38 -3.52
C ASN A 17 -0.03 -7.65 -2.80
N ILE A 18 0.52 -8.62 -3.51
CA ILE A 18 1.16 -9.79 -2.89
C ILE A 18 2.30 -9.35 -1.96
N LEU A 19 3.14 -8.41 -2.40
CA LEU A 19 4.20 -7.84 -1.56
C LEU A 19 3.63 -7.10 -0.34
N VAL A 20 2.56 -6.32 -0.50
CA VAL A 20 1.88 -5.64 0.63
C VAL A 20 1.36 -6.64 1.65
N ILE A 21 0.76 -7.74 1.21
CA ILE A 21 0.23 -8.80 2.07
C ILE A 21 1.37 -9.50 2.83
N ILE A 22 2.45 -9.86 2.14
CA ILE A 22 3.63 -10.48 2.76
C ILE A 22 4.24 -9.54 3.80
N TRP A 23 4.36 -8.25 3.47
CA TRP A 23 4.85 -7.25 4.42
C TRP A 23 3.93 -7.10 5.64
N GLY A 24 2.61 -7.14 5.44
CA GLY A 24 1.64 -7.15 6.54
C GLY A 24 1.75 -8.39 7.44
N ALA A 25 2.06 -9.55 6.86
CA ALA A 25 2.37 -10.76 7.63
C ALA A 25 3.66 -10.58 8.44
N TYR A 26 4.69 -9.94 7.87
CA TYR A 26 5.93 -9.62 8.56
C TYR A 26 5.73 -8.62 9.71
N VAL A 27 4.89 -7.60 9.55
CA VAL A 27 4.53 -6.66 10.64
C VAL A 27 3.94 -7.42 11.83
N ARG A 28 3.07 -8.40 11.58
CA ARG A 28 2.51 -9.26 12.65
C ARG A 28 3.58 -10.15 13.27
N ALA A 29 4.38 -10.83 12.46
CA ALA A 29 5.42 -11.74 12.93
C ALA A 29 6.51 -11.04 13.76
N SER A 30 6.85 -9.79 13.41
CA SER A 30 7.83 -8.97 14.13
C SER A 30 7.28 -8.30 15.40
N GLY A 31 5.99 -8.48 15.73
CA GLY A 31 5.36 -7.79 16.86
C GLY A 31 5.19 -6.28 16.66
N SER A 32 5.41 -5.78 15.43
CA SER A 32 5.41 -4.34 15.11
C SER A 32 4.01 -3.77 14.86
N GLY A 33 2.94 -4.53 15.09
CA GLY A 33 1.56 -4.13 14.77
C GLY A 33 1.00 -2.96 15.58
N ALA A 34 1.73 -2.46 16.58
CA ALA A 34 1.38 -1.29 17.38
C ALA A 34 2.48 -0.20 17.35
N GLY A 35 3.43 -0.27 16.42
CA GLY A 35 4.52 0.70 16.28
C GLY A 35 4.08 2.16 16.01
N CYS A 36 2.91 2.37 15.41
CA CYS A 36 2.29 3.69 15.19
C CYS A 36 1.10 3.98 16.13
N GLY A 37 0.78 3.07 17.05
CA GLY A 37 -0.37 3.15 17.94
C GLY A 37 -1.73 3.15 17.20
N SER A 38 -2.77 3.58 17.90
CA SER A 38 -4.16 3.64 17.40
C SER A 38 -4.45 4.85 16.50
N HIS A 39 -3.44 5.64 16.17
CA HIS A 39 -3.60 6.87 15.41
C HIS A 39 -3.43 6.56 13.92
N TRP A 40 -4.39 6.99 13.11
CA TRP A 40 -4.36 6.91 11.64
C TRP A 40 -5.13 8.14 11.12
N PRO A 41 -4.59 8.96 10.21
CA PRO A 41 -3.43 8.70 9.33
C PRO A 41 -2.06 9.03 9.93
N LEU A 42 -1.99 9.77 11.05
CA LEU A 42 -0.72 10.16 11.67
C LEU A 42 -0.13 9.01 12.49
N CYS A 43 1.18 8.83 12.43
CA CYS A 43 1.93 7.87 13.25
C CYS A 43 2.60 8.63 14.41
N ASN A 44 2.15 8.38 15.65
CA ASN A 44 2.62 9.08 16.86
C ASN A 44 2.59 10.63 16.75
N GLY A 45 1.51 11.18 16.16
CA GLY A 45 1.34 12.63 16.01
C GLY A 45 2.13 13.26 14.86
N SER A 46 2.82 12.46 14.04
CA SER A 46 3.59 12.92 12.88
C SER A 46 3.23 12.13 11.60
N VAL A 47 3.28 12.79 10.45
CA VAL A 47 3.09 12.12 9.14
C VAL A 47 4.35 11.36 8.74
N LEU A 48 5.51 11.91 9.06
CA LEU A 48 6.81 11.28 8.89
C LEU A 48 7.46 11.16 10.28
N PRO A 49 7.70 9.94 10.79
CA PRO A 49 8.29 9.78 12.11
C PRO A 49 9.74 10.32 12.08
N GLN A 50 10.06 11.26 12.96
CA GLN A 50 11.39 11.90 12.97
C GLN A 50 12.45 11.07 13.72
N ASN A 51 12.04 10.22 14.68
CA ASN A 51 12.91 9.25 15.37
C ASN A 51 12.17 7.90 15.51
N PRO A 52 11.93 7.17 14.40
CA PRO A 52 11.18 5.93 14.45
C PRO A 52 11.99 4.83 15.14
N GLN A 53 11.35 4.13 16.08
CA GLN A 53 11.82 2.80 16.46
C GLN A 53 11.62 1.84 15.28
N ALA A 54 12.35 0.72 15.25
CA ALA A 54 12.24 -0.27 14.19
C ALA A 54 10.78 -0.72 13.96
N ALA A 55 10.02 -0.94 15.02
CA ALA A 55 8.60 -1.29 14.95
C ALA A 55 7.75 -0.21 14.26
N THR A 56 7.97 1.06 14.59
CA THR A 56 7.30 2.22 13.96
C THR A 56 7.59 2.28 12.47
N LEU A 57 8.85 2.06 12.07
CA LEU A 57 9.24 2.08 10.65
C LEU A 57 8.59 0.93 9.86
N ILE A 58 8.55 -0.27 10.45
CA ILE A 58 7.93 -1.46 9.84
C ILE A 58 6.42 -1.22 9.61
N GLU A 59 5.71 -0.73 10.63
CA GLU A 59 4.27 -0.46 10.51
C GLU A 59 3.98 0.72 9.57
N PHE A 60 4.77 1.79 9.66
CA PHE A 60 4.62 2.95 8.78
C PHE A 60 4.81 2.58 7.31
N THR A 61 5.83 1.76 7.01
CA THR A 61 6.07 1.25 5.64
C THR A 61 4.88 0.43 5.15
N HIS A 62 4.30 -0.42 6.00
CA HIS A 62 3.09 -1.17 5.65
C HIS A 62 1.91 -0.25 5.34
N ARG A 63 1.69 0.79 6.16
CA ARG A 63 0.62 1.78 5.95
C ARG A 63 0.81 2.56 4.64
N LEU A 64 2.04 2.95 4.31
CA LEU A 64 2.37 3.60 3.04
C LEU A 64 2.10 2.68 1.85
N MET A 65 2.49 1.40 1.94
CA MET A 65 2.25 0.43 0.88
C MET A 65 0.74 0.21 0.64
N SER A 66 -0.05 0.12 1.71
CA SER A 66 -1.50 0.03 1.64
C SER A 66 -2.15 1.30 1.09
N GLY A 67 -1.60 2.48 1.39
CA GLY A 67 -2.04 3.74 0.77
C GLY A 67 -1.76 3.76 -0.73
N GLY A 68 -0.58 3.29 -1.15
CA GLY A 68 -0.21 3.15 -2.55
C GLY A 68 -1.10 2.17 -3.32
N SER A 69 -1.48 1.03 -2.71
CA SER A 69 -2.36 0.06 -3.36
C SER A 69 -3.74 0.64 -3.67
N LEU A 70 -4.28 1.50 -2.79
CA LEU A 70 -5.53 2.21 -3.05
C LEU A 70 -5.42 3.12 -4.26
N VAL A 71 -4.36 3.93 -4.36
CA VAL A 71 -4.14 4.84 -5.50
C VAL A 71 -4.04 4.05 -6.81
N PHE A 72 -3.27 2.96 -6.81
CA PHE A 72 -3.13 2.11 -8.00
C PHE A 72 -4.45 1.43 -8.38
N ALA A 73 -5.24 0.97 -7.41
CA ALA A 73 -6.54 0.37 -7.65
C ALA A 73 -7.54 1.39 -8.26
N VAL A 74 -7.58 2.62 -7.73
CA VAL A 74 -8.41 3.70 -8.28
C VAL A 74 -7.99 4.05 -9.71
N ALA A 75 -6.68 4.17 -9.97
CA ALA A 75 -6.16 4.42 -11.31
C ALA A 75 -6.53 3.28 -12.27
N LEU A 76 -6.43 2.03 -11.84
CA LEU A 76 -6.82 0.87 -12.64
C LEU A 76 -8.32 0.90 -12.96
N ALA A 77 -9.17 1.15 -11.96
CA ALA A 77 -10.62 1.24 -12.12
C ALA A 77 -11.01 2.37 -13.08
N TYR A 78 -10.41 3.55 -12.94
CA TYR A 78 -10.64 4.68 -13.85
C TYR A 78 -10.27 4.32 -15.29
N ASN A 79 -9.09 3.73 -15.52
CA ASN A 79 -8.68 3.32 -16.85
C ASN A 79 -9.56 2.21 -17.41
N ALA A 80 -10.04 1.27 -16.58
CA ALA A 80 -10.95 0.21 -17.01
C ALA A 80 -12.29 0.80 -17.50
N VAL A 81 -12.88 1.72 -16.74
CA VAL A 81 -14.13 2.40 -17.14
C VAL A 81 -13.93 3.17 -18.45
N ARG A 82 -12.81 3.87 -18.61
CA ARG A 82 -12.51 4.63 -19.84
C ARG A 82 -12.28 3.74 -21.07
N LEU A 83 -11.79 2.52 -20.90
CA LEU A 83 -11.50 1.59 -21.99
C LEU A 83 -12.70 0.71 -22.38
N PHE A 84 -13.56 0.36 -21.42
CA PHE A 84 -14.60 -0.66 -21.60
C PHE A 84 -16.04 -0.15 -21.44
N ALA A 85 -16.25 1.01 -20.83
CA ALA A 85 -17.58 1.61 -20.66
C ALA A 85 -17.84 2.81 -21.58
N ALA A 86 -16.95 3.06 -22.55
CA ALA A 86 -17.14 3.95 -23.69
C ALA A 86 -17.41 3.12 -24.95
#